data_AF-A0A352PCA6-F1
#
_entry.id   AF-A0A352PCA6-F1
#
_cell.length_a   1.000
_cell.length_b   1.000
_cell.length_c   1.000
_cell.angle_alpha   90.00
_cell.angle_beta   90.00
_cell.angle_gamma   90.00
#
_symmetry.space_group_name_H-M   'P 1'
#
loop_
_entity.id
_entity.type
_entity.pdbx_description
1 polymer ?
#
loop_
_entity_poly.entity_id
_entity_poly.type
_entity_poly.pdbx_seq_one_letter_code
_entity_poly.pdbx_strand_id
1 'polypeptide(L)'
;MKVYFGASVSLDRSMLPVYQEVVANLKKLGHTVMSENVIDPTMPVGGGLTPKELFVREAKLIEQAEVMVAEVTLPSWGTAFLMEHALSHGKKVLALFY
;
A
#
# COMPACT_ATOMS: atom_id res chain seq x y z
N MET A 1 -5.81 -14.73 1.01
CA MET A 1 -6.59 -13.47 1.07
C MET A 1 -6.02 -12.45 0.11
N LYS A 2 -6.85 -11.55 -0.42
CA LYS A 2 -6.41 -10.36 -1.17
C LYS A 2 -5.99 -9.25 -0.19
N VAL A 3 -4.74 -8.84 -0.25
CA VAL A 3 -4.14 -7.85 0.63
C VAL A 3 -3.80 -6.60 -0.17
N TYR A 4 -4.23 -5.45 0.30
CA TYR A 4 -3.72 -4.16 -0.18
C TYR A 4 -2.55 -3.75 0.71
N PHE A 5 -1.37 -3.52 0.12
CA PHE A 5 -0.18 -3.06 0.84
C PHE A 5 0.09 -1.57 0.56
N GLY A 6 0.11 -0.74 1.60
CA GLY A 6 0.42 0.69 1.51
C GLY A 6 1.71 1.04 2.26
N ALA A 7 2.50 1.97 1.73
CA ALA A 7 3.76 2.43 2.33
C ALA A 7 4.14 3.83 1.81
N SER A 8 5.16 4.46 2.41
CA SER A 8 5.68 5.73 1.88
C SER A 8 6.41 5.52 0.54
N VAL A 9 6.07 6.35 -0.46
CA VAL A 9 6.65 6.28 -1.81
C VAL A 9 7.16 7.66 -2.26
N SER A 10 6.27 8.66 -2.31
CA SER A 10 6.61 9.96 -2.90
C SER A 10 7.47 10.85 -1.99
N LEU A 11 7.34 10.71 -0.68
CA LEU A 11 8.06 11.53 0.30
C LEU A 11 9.39 10.89 0.69
N ASP A 12 9.37 9.60 1.00
CA ASP A 12 10.55 8.83 1.37
C ASP A 12 10.37 7.38 0.90
N ARG A 13 11.40 6.83 0.27
CA ARG A 13 11.44 5.46 -0.26
C ARG A 13 12.65 4.67 0.23
N SER A 14 13.33 5.15 1.26
CA SER A 14 14.53 4.52 1.85
C SER A 14 14.26 3.11 2.37
N MET A 15 13.02 2.82 2.77
CA MET A 15 12.60 1.51 3.29
C MET A 15 12.08 0.53 2.23
N LEU A 16 12.32 0.79 0.95
CA LEU A 16 11.95 -0.12 -0.15
C LEU A 16 12.39 -1.59 0.09
N PRO A 17 13.61 -1.88 0.60
CA PRO A 17 14.00 -3.26 0.89
C PRO A 17 13.08 -3.94 1.91
N VAL A 18 12.61 -3.19 2.92
CA VAL A 18 11.70 -3.73 3.94
C VAL A 18 10.31 -3.96 3.35
N TYR A 19 9.83 -3.06 2.48
CA TYR A 19 8.56 -3.24 1.79
C TYR A 19 8.56 -4.52 0.94
N GLN A 20 9.68 -4.79 0.23
CA GLN A 20 9.87 -6.02 -0.54
C GLN A 20 9.84 -7.26 0.35
N GLU A 21 10.47 -7.21 1.52
CA GLU A 21 10.44 -8.31 2.49
C GLU A 21 9.03 -8.56 3.03
N VAL A 22 8.29 -7.51 3.41
CA VAL A 22 6.90 -7.63 3.88
C VAL A 22 6.02 -8.27 2.81
N VAL A 23 6.08 -7.78 1.56
CA VAL A 23 5.30 -8.35 0.46
C VAL A 23 5.71 -9.79 0.15
N ALA A 24 7.01 -10.11 0.20
CA ALA A 24 7.49 -11.48 0.00
C ALA A 24 6.95 -12.43 1.08
N ASN A 25 6.92 -12.01 2.34
CA ASN A 25 6.37 -12.81 3.44
C ASN A 25 4.85 -12.99 3.30
N LEU A 26 4.11 -11.93 2.92
CA LEU A 26 2.67 -12.04 2.62
C LEU A 26 2.40 -13.07 1.51
N LYS A 27 3.20 -13.06 0.43
CA LYS A 27 3.09 -14.04 -0.66
C LYS A 27 3.43 -15.46 -0.19
N LYS A 28 4.49 -15.64 0.62
CA LYS A 28 4.86 -16.95 1.20
C LYS A 28 3.76 -17.56 2.06
N LEU A 29 3.00 -16.72 2.76
CA LEU A 29 1.83 -17.15 3.56
C LEU A 29 0.59 -17.50 2.71
N GLY A 30 0.67 -17.39 1.38
CA GLY A 30 -0.44 -17.70 0.46
C GLY A 30 -1.40 -16.53 0.23
N HIS A 31 -1.01 -15.30 0.57
CA HIS A 31 -1.81 -14.11 0.27
C HIS A 31 -1.48 -13.53 -1.11
N THR A 32 -2.47 -12.90 -1.75
CA THR A 32 -2.32 -12.19 -3.02
C THR A 32 -2.18 -10.69 -2.71
N VAL A 33 -1.07 -10.07 -3.08
CA VAL A 33 -0.83 -8.63 -2.84
C VAL A 33 -1.25 -7.83 -4.07
N MET A 34 -2.19 -6.91 -3.91
CA MET A 34 -2.81 -6.17 -5.02
C MET A 34 -1.98 -4.96 -5.50
N SER A 35 -1.07 -4.47 -4.67
CA SER A 35 -0.32 -3.22 -4.88
C SER A 35 1.17 -3.47 -5.15
N GLU A 36 1.49 -4.41 -6.05
CA GLU A 36 2.88 -4.79 -6.34
C GLU A 36 3.75 -3.63 -6.87
N ASN A 37 3.13 -2.62 -7.47
CA ASN A 37 3.84 -1.42 -7.96
C ASN A 37 4.59 -0.68 -6.83
N VAL A 38 4.10 -0.74 -5.59
CA VAL A 38 4.73 -0.07 -4.43
C VAL A 38 6.15 -0.59 -4.17
N ILE A 39 6.41 -1.87 -4.49
CA ILE A 39 7.71 -2.52 -4.30
C ILE A 39 8.61 -2.53 -5.55
N ASP A 40 8.14 -1.97 -6.66
CA ASP A 40 8.90 -1.92 -7.91
C ASP A 40 9.94 -0.77 -7.87
N PRO A 41 11.25 -1.06 -7.85
CA PRO A 41 12.29 -0.03 -7.76
C PRO A 41 12.30 0.94 -8.94
N THR A 42 11.74 0.53 -10.08
CA THR A 42 11.70 1.32 -11.31
C THR A 42 10.45 2.18 -11.43
N MET A 43 9.49 2.04 -10.52
CA MET A 43 8.23 2.79 -10.54
C MET A 43 8.50 4.30 -10.44
N PRO A 44 8.08 5.11 -11.43
CA PRO A 44 8.14 6.56 -11.32
C PRO A 44 7.14 7.03 -10.25
N VAL A 45 7.54 8.03 -9.47
CA VAL A 45 6.68 8.63 -8.43
C VAL A 45 5.35 9.08 -9.07
N GLY A 46 4.24 8.54 -8.58
CA GLY A 46 2.89 8.85 -9.07
C GLY A 46 2.50 8.20 -10.41
N GLY A 47 3.38 7.44 -11.08
CA GLY A 47 3.03 6.70 -12.30
C GLY A 47 2.52 7.56 -13.47
N GLY A 48 2.77 8.88 -13.44
CA GLY A 48 2.24 9.85 -14.40
C GLY A 48 0.77 10.25 -14.18
N LEU A 49 0.14 9.82 -13.09
CA LEU A 49 -1.25 10.15 -12.75
C LEU A 49 -1.33 11.38 -11.84
N THR A 50 -2.44 12.11 -11.91
CA THR A 50 -2.75 13.13 -10.90
C THR A 50 -3.03 12.48 -9.54
N PRO A 51 -2.85 13.19 -8.41
CA PRO A 51 -3.14 12.64 -7.09
C PRO A 51 -4.56 12.09 -6.94
N LYS A 52 -5.54 12.73 -7.58
CA LYS A 52 -6.94 12.29 -7.57
C LYS A 52 -7.14 10.99 -8.33
N GLU A 53 -6.56 10.86 -9.52
CA GLU A 53 -6.66 9.64 -10.32
C GLU A 53 -5.95 8.46 -9.65
N LEU A 54 -4.78 8.73 -9.06
CA LEU A 54 -4.05 7.76 -8.25
C LEU A 54 -4.92 7.26 -7.09
N PHE A 55 -5.50 8.18 -6.32
CA PHE A 55 -6.40 7.81 -5.22
C PHE A 55 -7.56 6.95 -5.70
N VAL A 56 -8.26 7.35 -6.76
CA VAL A 56 -9.40 6.59 -7.31
C VAL A 56 -8.98 5.18 -7.76
N ARG A 57 -7.79 5.03 -8.35
CA ARG A 57 -7.25 3.72 -8.75
C ARG A 57 -6.98 2.85 -7.53
N GLU A 58 -6.26 3.38 -6.54
CA GLU A 58 -5.89 2.65 -5.33
C GLU A 58 -7.10 2.31 -4.46
N ALA A 59 -8.06 3.23 -4.33
CA ALA A 59 -9.33 3.03 -3.61
C ALA A 59 -10.10 1.82 -4.16
N LYS A 60 -10.18 1.67 -5.49
CA LYS A 60 -10.81 0.50 -6.13
C LYS A 60 -10.10 -0.80 -5.80
N LEU A 61 -8.77 -0.79 -5.65
CA LEU A 61 -8.01 -1.97 -5.23
C LEU A 61 -8.31 -2.32 -3.77
N ILE A 62 -8.40 -1.32 -2.89
CA ILE A 62 -8.76 -1.50 -1.48
C ILE A 62 -10.15 -2.10 -1.32
N GLU A 63 -11.12 -1.64 -2.11
CA GLU A 63 -12.48 -2.18 -2.11
C GLU A 63 -12.53 -3.67 -2.48
N GLN A 64 -11.63 -4.11 -3.38
CA GLN A 64 -11.49 -5.51 -3.78
C GLN A 64 -10.62 -6.34 -2.82
N ALA A 65 -9.85 -5.70 -1.95
CA ALA A 65 -9.05 -6.35 -0.93
C ALA A 65 -9.90 -6.78 0.27
N GLU A 66 -9.44 -7.82 0.95
CA GLU A 66 -10.06 -8.31 2.20
C GLU A 66 -9.47 -7.61 3.43
N VAL A 67 -8.21 -7.17 3.33
CA VAL A 67 -7.46 -6.51 4.40
C VAL A 67 -6.44 -5.53 3.80
N MET A 68 -6.19 -4.44 4.50
CA MET A 68 -5.09 -3.53 4.23
C MET A 68 -3.95 -3.79 5.23
N VAL A 69 -2.73 -3.85 4.73
CA VAL A 69 -1.49 -3.81 5.53
C VAL A 69 -0.77 -2.52 5.17
N ALA A 70 -0.46 -1.70 6.16
CA ALA A 70 0.18 -0.40 5.97
C ALA A 70 1.49 -0.34 6.74
N GLU A 71 2.60 -0.07 6.04
CA GLU A 71 3.86 0.33 6.67
C GLU A 71 3.78 1.83 6.98
N VAL A 72 3.94 2.20 8.26
CA VAL A 72 3.71 3.56 8.77
C VAL A 72 4.89 4.12 9.56
N THR A 73 6.07 3.49 9.51
CA THR A 73 7.30 4.01 10.12
C THR A 73 7.72 5.32 9.46
N LEU A 74 7.61 5.40 8.13
CA LEU A 74 7.79 6.64 7.39
C LEU A 74 6.45 7.35 7.12
N PRO A 75 6.40 8.68 7.26
CA PRO A 75 5.17 9.43 6.98
C PRO A 75 4.78 9.31 5.51
N SER A 76 3.48 9.11 5.26
CA SER A 76 2.90 9.02 3.91
C SER A 76 1.47 9.54 3.88
N TRP A 77 1.25 10.69 3.26
CA TRP A 77 -0.10 11.23 3.04
C TRP A 77 -0.96 10.31 2.19
N GLY A 78 -0.40 9.75 1.12
CA GLY A 78 -1.11 8.82 0.24
C GLY A 78 -1.60 7.60 1.02
N THR A 79 -0.73 6.99 1.83
CA THR A 79 -1.12 5.85 2.67
C THR A 79 -2.16 6.25 3.70
N ALA A 80 -2.03 7.41 4.34
CA ALA A 80 -3.00 7.88 5.34
C ALA A 80 -4.42 8.05 4.76
N PHE A 81 -4.56 8.67 3.58
CA PHE A 81 -5.85 8.78 2.90
C PHE A 81 -6.43 7.42 2.51
N LEU A 82 -5.57 6.49 2.08
CA LEU A 82 -5.99 5.13 1.72
C LEU A 82 -6.38 4.29 2.93
N MET A 83 -5.73 4.49 4.08
CA MET A 83 -6.11 3.88 5.35
C MET A 83 -7.48 4.36 5.81
N GLU A 84 -7.74 5.67 5.72
CA GLU A 84 -9.05 6.23 6.02
C GLU A 84 -10.13 5.64 5.10
N HIS A 85 -9.87 5.56 3.79
CA HIS A 85 -10.77 4.91 2.83
C HIS A 85 -11.02 3.44 3.17
N ALA A 86 -9.98 2.69 3.53
CA ALA A 86 -10.11 1.29 3.93
C ALA A 86 -11.01 1.14 5.18
N LEU A 87 -10.77 1.96 6.21
CA LEU A 87 -11.54 1.95 7.45
C LEU A 87 -13.01 2.33 7.22
N SER A 88 -13.28 3.37 6.41
CA SER A 88 -14.64 3.80 6.09
C SER A 88 -15.42 2.75 5.28
N HIS A 89 -14.73 1.87 4.56
CA HIS A 89 -15.32 0.73 3.83
C HIS A 89 -15.33 -0.57 4.65
N GLY A 90 -15.11 -0.50 5.96
CA GLY A 90 -15.16 -1.64 6.87
C GLY A 90 -14.03 -2.65 6.70
N LYS A 91 -12.95 -2.26 6.01
CA LYS A 91 -11.77 -3.13 5.84
C LYS A 91 -10.96 -3.13 7.13
N LYS A 92 -10.40 -4.30 7.47
CA LYS A 92 -9.41 -4.41 8.54
C LYS A 92 -8.10 -3.79 8.08
N VAL A 93 -7.46 -3.01 8.94
CA VAL A 93 -6.15 -2.39 8.68
C VAL A 93 -5.15 -2.87 9.72
N LEU A 94 -4.04 -3.45 9.25
CA LEU A 94 -2.87 -3.77 10.07
C LEU A 94 -1.79 -2.72 9.81
N ALA A 95 -1.47 -1.91 10.82
CA ALA A 95 -0.38 -0.95 10.76
C ALA A 95 0.92 -1.56 11.30
N LEU A 96 2.01 -1.43 10.55
CA LEU A 96 3.36 -1.87 10.91
C LEU A 96 4.20 -0.65 11.25
N PHE A 97 4.77 -0.62 12.45
CA PHE A 97 5.64 0.45 12.95
C PHE A 97 6.79 -0.20 13.73
N TYR A 98 8.03 0.15 13.43
CA TYR A 98 9.23 -0.46 14.01
C TYR A 98 10.42 0.50 14.07
#